data_AF-A0A7X0SRD0-F1
#
_entry.id   AF-A0A7X0SRD0-F1
#
_cell.length_a   1.000
_cell.length_b   1.000
_cell.length_c   1.000
_cell.angle_alpha   90.00
_cell.angle_beta   90.00
_cell.angle_gamma   90.00
#
_symmetry.space_group_name_H-M   'P 1'
#
loop_
_entity.id
_entity.type
_entity.pdbx_description
1 polymer ?
#
loop_
_entity_poly.entity_id
_entity_poly.type
_entity_poly.pdbx_seq_one_letter_code
_entity_poly.pdbx_strand_id
1 'polypeptide(L)'
;MGWFRRVRDLFHADTQPQDDPERVLNAYIEASSEKLRALSVSVNRSRSEWLTAKENCERLETDMAQLRSKAEEAAKQGHANAARRFLEELHDRRPQAEQLTQDTEKLKERADQLERKFELLASKLETARKLKEQFRLRARDAMLQLEARRALEMDLTTSSAMDQIQEAAFLAEAKAELERT
;
A
#
# COMPACT_ATOMS: atom_id res chain seq x y z
N MET A 1 26.39 -0.57 8.13
CA MET A 1 25.51 -0.78 9.30
C MET A 1 24.14 -0.16 9.02
N GLY A 2 23.34 -0.87 8.22
CA GLY A 2 22.24 -0.27 7.46
C GLY A 2 20.92 -0.17 8.21
N TRP A 3 20.17 0.88 7.90
CA TRP A 3 18.75 1.15 8.22
C TRP A 3 17.81 -0.07 8.24
N PHE A 4 18.02 -1.08 7.40
CA PHE A 4 17.32 -2.37 7.47
C PHE A 4 17.43 -3.08 8.83
N ARG A 5 18.54 -2.90 9.53
CA ARG A 5 18.75 -3.43 10.88
C ARG A 5 17.83 -2.74 11.89
N ARG A 6 17.64 -1.42 11.81
CA ARG A 6 16.69 -0.68 12.67
C ARG A 6 15.23 -1.11 12.42
N VAL A 7 14.85 -1.37 11.17
CA VAL A 7 13.50 -1.84 10.82
C VAL A 7 13.27 -3.29 11.27
N ARG A 8 14.28 -4.14 11.13
CA ARG A 8 14.26 -5.52 11.66
C ARG A 8 14.22 -5.51 13.18
N ASP A 9 14.99 -4.64 13.83
CA ASP A 9 15.03 -4.51 15.28
C ASP A 9 13.71 -3.91 15.83
N LEU A 10 12.92 -3.18 15.03
CA LEU A 10 11.53 -2.77 15.35
C LEU A 10 10.51 -3.91 15.27
N PHE A 11 10.74 -4.92 14.43
CA PHE A 11 9.91 -6.13 14.32
C PHE A 11 10.41 -7.28 15.21
N HIS A 12 11.63 -7.21 15.73
CA HIS A 12 12.25 -8.19 16.64
C HIS A 12 12.46 -7.66 18.07
N ALA A 13 12.18 -6.37 18.32
CA ALA A 13 11.95 -5.91 19.68
C ALA A 13 10.68 -6.59 20.15
N ASP A 14 10.84 -7.48 21.12
CA ASP A 14 9.77 -8.15 21.86
C ASP A 14 8.51 -7.30 21.86
N THR A 15 7.43 -7.83 21.30
CA THR A 15 6.09 -7.35 21.60
C THR A 15 5.86 -7.63 23.09
N GLN A 16 6.39 -6.75 23.94
CA GLN A 16 6.02 -6.69 25.33
C GLN A 16 4.50 -6.46 25.38
N PRO A 17 3.76 -7.15 26.24
CA PRO A 17 2.30 -7.07 26.33
C PRO A 17 1.76 -5.69 26.74
N GLN A 18 2.61 -4.65 26.80
CA GLN A 18 2.29 -3.27 27.16
C GLN A 18 2.41 -2.26 26.01
N ASP A 19 2.80 -2.67 24.80
CA ASP A 19 2.90 -1.72 23.69
C ASP A 19 1.51 -1.32 23.16
N ASP A 20 1.23 -0.02 23.21
CA ASP A 20 -0.03 0.59 22.77
C ASP A 20 -0.37 0.15 21.33
N PRO A 21 -1.51 -0.52 21.10
CA PRO A 21 -1.89 -1.05 19.78
C PRO A 21 -1.89 0.02 18.69
N GLU A 22 -2.14 1.29 19.04
CA GLU A 22 -2.04 2.40 18.09
C GLU A 22 -0.60 2.63 17.61
N ARG A 23 0.38 2.53 18.51
CA ARG A 23 1.80 2.73 18.19
C ARG A 23 2.31 1.65 17.24
N VAL A 24 1.94 0.38 17.50
CA VAL A 24 2.29 -0.76 16.64
C VAL A 24 1.68 -0.60 15.24
N LEU A 25 0.40 -0.22 15.16
CA LEU A 25 -0.28 -0.01 13.89
C LEU A 25 0.31 1.17 13.10
N ASN A 26 0.67 2.26 13.78
CA ASN A 26 1.34 3.40 13.16
C ASN A 26 2.70 3.02 12.58
N ALA A 27 3.53 2.31 13.36
CA ALA A 27 4.83 1.83 12.91
C ALA A 27 4.69 0.87 11.71
N TYR A 28 3.68 0.00 11.72
CA TYR A 28 3.37 -0.87 10.58
C TYR A 28 2.99 -0.07 9.32
N ILE A 29 2.09 0.91 9.43
CA ILE A 29 1.65 1.75 8.31
C ILE A 29 2.83 2.51 7.73
N GLU A 30 3.70 3.07 8.58
CA GLU A 30 4.85 3.86 8.16
C GLU A 30 5.90 2.98 7.46
N ALA A 31 6.28 1.86 8.08
CA ALA A 31 7.21 0.90 7.49
C ALA A 31 6.68 0.29 6.17
N SER A 32 5.38 -0.01 6.10
CA SER A 32 4.76 -0.56 4.89
C SER A 32 4.60 0.48 3.79
N SER A 33 4.33 1.75 4.14
CA SER A 33 4.32 2.86 3.18
C SER A 33 5.70 3.08 2.55
N GLU A 34 6.76 2.98 3.34
CA GLU A 34 8.13 3.13 2.84
C GLU A 34 8.54 1.94 1.95
N LYS A 35 8.19 0.71 2.34
CA LYS A 35 8.36 -0.48 1.49
C LYS A 35 7.60 -0.34 0.17
N LEU A 36 6.39 0.22 0.21
CA LEU A 36 5.58 0.46 -0.99
C LEU A 36 6.26 1.44 -1.95
N ARG A 37 6.87 2.53 -1.43
CA ARG A 37 7.65 3.47 -2.25
C ARG A 37 8.85 2.80 -2.90
N ALA A 38 9.66 2.07 -2.13
CA ALA A 38 10.81 1.35 -2.67
C ALA A 38 10.41 0.30 -3.72
N LEU A 39 9.29 -0.39 -3.49
CA LEU A 39 8.75 -1.37 -4.43
C LEU A 39 8.21 -0.71 -5.70
N SER A 40 7.56 0.46 -5.60
CA SER A 40 7.12 1.25 -6.77
C SER A 40 8.28 1.59 -7.70
N VAL A 41 9.41 2.05 -7.15
CA VAL A 41 10.62 2.31 -7.94
C VAL A 41 11.10 1.04 -8.65
N SER A 42 11.08 -0.09 -7.94
CA SER A 42 11.50 -1.38 -8.49
C SER A 42 10.57 -1.87 -9.61
N VAL A 43 9.25 -1.72 -9.44
CA VAL A 43 8.23 -2.02 -10.45
C VAL A 43 8.47 -1.17 -11.70
N ASN A 44 8.59 0.15 -11.54
CA ASN A 44 8.80 1.06 -12.65
C ASN A 44 10.08 0.74 -13.43
N ARG A 45 11.16 0.43 -12.70
CA ARG A 45 12.43 0.01 -13.30
C ARG A 45 12.28 -1.28 -14.09
N SER A 46 11.72 -2.33 -13.49
CA SER A 46 11.54 -3.62 -14.18
C SER A 46 10.58 -3.53 -15.37
N ARG A 47 9.55 -2.69 -15.29
CA ARG A 47 8.64 -2.42 -16.40
C ARG A 47 9.36 -1.67 -17.53
N SER A 48 10.20 -0.70 -17.20
CA SER A 48 11.03 -0.01 -18.20
C SER A 48 12.01 -0.97 -18.87
N GLU A 49 12.69 -1.82 -18.11
CA GLU A 49 13.61 -2.84 -18.64
C GLU A 49 12.89 -3.80 -19.59
N TRP A 50 11.69 -4.26 -19.23
CA TRP A 50 10.86 -5.09 -20.10
C TRP A 50 10.43 -4.36 -21.38
N LEU A 51 9.97 -3.11 -21.29
CA LEU A 51 9.56 -2.33 -22.46
C LEU A 51 10.70 -2.12 -23.45
N THR A 52 11.89 -1.77 -22.96
CA THR A 52 13.07 -1.63 -23.81
C THR A 52 13.47 -2.96 -24.46
N ALA A 53 13.38 -4.08 -23.73
CA ALA A 53 13.62 -5.40 -24.31
C ALA A 53 12.60 -5.75 -25.40
N LYS A 54 11.32 -5.44 -25.17
CA LYS A 54 10.23 -5.61 -26.14
C LYS A 54 10.47 -4.80 -27.42
N GLU A 55 10.84 -3.53 -27.30
CA GLU A 55 11.17 -2.68 -28.45
C GLU A 55 12.34 -3.23 -29.26
N ASN A 56 13.36 -3.78 -28.58
CA ASN A 56 14.48 -4.43 -29.26
C ASN A 56 14.07 -5.71 -30.00
N CYS A 57 13.16 -6.52 -29.43
CA CYS A 57 12.55 -7.66 -30.11
C CYS A 57 11.81 -7.22 -31.37
N GLU A 58 10.91 -6.24 -31.27
CA GLU A 58 10.11 -5.73 -32.40
C GLU A 58 11.00 -5.18 -33.51
N ARG A 59 12.08 -4.48 -33.15
CA ARG A 59 13.07 -3.99 -34.12
C ARG A 59 13.76 -5.14 -34.84
N LEU A 60 14.21 -6.16 -34.11
CA LEU A 60 14.89 -7.32 -34.69
C LEU A 60 13.95 -8.14 -35.60
N GLU A 61 12.69 -8.31 -35.21
CA GLU A 61 11.66 -8.94 -36.05
C GLU A 61 11.43 -8.16 -37.34
N THR A 62 11.39 -6.82 -37.26
CA THR A 62 11.25 -5.96 -38.42
C THR A 62 12.46 -6.08 -39.36
N ASP A 63 13.68 -6.08 -38.83
CA ASP A 63 14.91 -6.28 -39.60
C ASP A 63 14.90 -7.65 -40.32
N MET A 64 14.48 -8.71 -39.62
CA MET A 64 14.36 -10.04 -40.20
C MET A 64 13.30 -10.09 -41.31
N ALA A 65 12.16 -9.42 -41.13
CA ALA A 65 11.14 -9.31 -42.16
C ALA A 65 11.66 -8.56 -43.40
N GLN A 66 12.46 -7.52 -43.22
CA GLN A 66 13.11 -6.81 -44.32
C GLN A 66 14.14 -7.69 -45.05
N LEU A 67 14.96 -8.46 -44.33
CA LEU A 67 15.90 -9.40 -44.94
C LEU A 67 15.17 -10.45 -45.79
N ARG A 68 14.05 -10.98 -45.28
CA ARG A 68 13.20 -11.89 -46.02
C ARG A 68 12.65 -11.24 -47.30
N SER A 69 12.12 -10.03 -47.20
CA SER A 69 11.59 -9.30 -48.35
C SER A 69 12.66 -9.04 -49.42
N LYS A 70 13.87 -8.63 -49.01
CA LYS A 70 15.03 -8.45 -49.90
C LYS A 70 15.46 -9.76 -50.55
N ALA A 71 15.44 -10.88 -49.83
CA ALA A 71 15.73 -12.19 -50.37
C ALA A 71 14.72 -12.59 -51.47
N GLU A 72 13.43 -12.39 -51.21
CA GLU A 72 12.34 -12.68 -52.15
C GLU A 72 12.44 -11.80 -53.41
N GLU A 73 12.77 -10.52 -53.26
CA GLU A 73 12.98 -9.60 -54.38
C GLU A 73 14.21 -9.97 -55.22
N ALA A 74 15.34 -10.25 -54.58
CA ALA A 74 16.55 -10.69 -55.27
C ALA A 74 16.34 -12.01 -56.04
N ALA A 75 15.53 -12.93 -55.48
CA ALA A 75 15.16 -14.16 -56.17
C ALA A 75 14.30 -13.88 -57.42
N LYS A 76 13.31 -12.98 -57.33
CA LYS A 76 12.47 -12.57 -58.48
C LYS A 76 13.30 -11.92 -59.59
N GLN A 77 14.34 -11.18 -59.23
CA GLN A 77 15.24 -10.52 -60.19
C GLN A 77 16.32 -11.47 -60.77
N GLY A 78 16.34 -12.76 -60.37
CA GLY A 78 17.32 -13.73 -60.84
C GLY A 78 18.70 -13.61 -60.17
N HIS A 79 18.84 -12.79 -59.13
CA HIS A 79 20.08 -12.61 -58.38
C HIS A 79 20.23 -13.65 -57.26
N ALA A 80 20.42 -14.92 -57.65
CA ALA A 80 20.47 -16.06 -56.72
C ALA A 80 21.53 -15.91 -55.60
N ASN A 81 22.70 -15.35 -55.90
CA ASN A 81 23.75 -15.14 -54.90
C ASN A 81 23.36 -14.09 -53.85
N ALA A 82 22.64 -13.03 -54.24
CA ALA A 82 22.14 -12.02 -53.30
C ALA A 82 21.02 -12.59 -52.43
N ALA A 83 20.10 -13.36 -53.02
CA ALA A 83 19.04 -14.04 -52.27
C ALA A 83 19.60 -15.00 -51.21
N ARG A 84 20.64 -15.79 -51.55
CA ARG A 84 21.32 -16.68 -50.59
C ARG A 84 21.94 -15.90 -49.43
N ARG A 85 22.66 -14.81 -49.72
CA ARG A 85 23.28 -13.97 -48.66
C ARG A 85 22.24 -13.42 -47.68
N PHE A 86 21.11 -12.91 -48.17
CA PHE A 86 20.05 -12.41 -47.28
C PHE A 86 19.40 -13.53 -46.45
N LEU A 87 19.26 -14.73 -47.00
CA LEU A 87 18.75 -15.89 -46.26
C LEU A 87 19.74 -16.42 -45.22
N GLU A 88 21.04 -16.41 -45.52
CA GLU A 88 22.11 -16.73 -44.57
C GLU A 88 22.10 -15.73 -43.40
N GLU A 89 22.05 -14.43 -43.68
CA GLU A 89 21.97 -13.40 -42.64
C GLU A 89 20.70 -13.54 -41.79
N LEU A 90 19.55 -13.87 -42.40
CA LEU A 90 18.31 -14.15 -41.67
C LEU A 90 18.44 -15.39 -40.78
N HIS A 91 19.07 -16.45 -41.29
CA HIS A 91 19.32 -17.68 -40.53
C HIS A 91 20.18 -17.40 -39.30
N ASP A 92 21.25 -16.61 -39.45
CA ASP A 92 22.17 -16.29 -38.37
C ASP A 92 21.54 -15.40 -37.28
N ARG A 93 20.59 -14.53 -37.65
CA ARG A 93 19.85 -13.68 -36.70
C ARG A 93 18.72 -14.39 -35.96
N ARG A 94 18.21 -15.49 -36.50
CA ARG A 94 17.10 -16.25 -35.91
C ARG A 94 17.36 -16.75 -34.48
N PRO A 95 18.49 -17.39 -34.14
CA PRO A 95 18.76 -17.81 -32.76
C PRO A 95 18.89 -16.62 -31.80
N GLN A 96 19.42 -15.49 -32.28
CA GLN A 96 19.47 -14.26 -31.49
C GLN A 96 18.07 -13.73 -31.18
N ALA A 97 17.16 -13.77 -32.16
CA ALA A 97 15.77 -13.36 -31.96
C ALA A 97 15.05 -14.28 -30.97
N GLU A 98 15.20 -15.60 -31.11
CA GLU A 98 14.60 -16.58 -30.20
C GLU A 98 15.10 -16.38 -28.76
N GLN A 99 16.40 -16.15 -28.57
CA GLN A 99 16.98 -15.87 -27.26
C GLN A 99 16.44 -14.57 -26.66
N LEU A 100 16.40 -13.49 -27.46
CA LEU A 100 15.92 -12.19 -26.99
C LEU A 100 14.44 -12.23 -26.60
N THR A 101 13.62 -12.99 -27.34
CA THR A 101 12.21 -13.20 -27.01
C THR A 101 12.06 -13.94 -25.67
N GLN A 102 12.81 -15.02 -25.46
CA GLN A 102 12.79 -15.75 -24.17
C GLN A 102 13.23 -14.86 -23.00
N ASP A 103 14.26 -14.03 -23.19
CA ASP A 103 14.74 -13.14 -22.13
C ASP A 103 13.74 -12.01 -21.86
N THR A 104 13.05 -11.51 -22.90
CA THR A 104 11.96 -10.54 -22.76
C THR A 104 10.77 -11.12 -21.99
N GLU A 105 10.42 -12.38 -22.21
CA GLU A 105 9.39 -13.09 -21.44
C GLU A 105 9.75 -13.19 -19.96
N LYS A 106 10.99 -13.56 -19.62
CA LYS A 106 11.46 -13.59 -18.22
C LYS A 106 11.39 -12.21 -17.57
N LEU A 107 11.73 -11.14 -18.30
CA LEU A 107 11.61 -9.77 -17.80
C LEU A 107 10.15 -9.39 -17.55
N LYS A 108 9.24 -9.79 -18.44
CA LYS A 108 7.80 -9.60 -18.26
C LYS A 108 7.29 -10.29 -17.01
N GLU A 109 7.60 -11.58 -16.85
CA GLU A 109 7.19 -12.35 -15.68
C GLU A 109 7.70 -11.71 -14.38
N ARG A 110 8.94 -11.23 -14.38
CA ARG A 110 9.51 -10.52 -13.23
C ARG A 110 8.77 -9.21 -12.94
N ALA A 111 8.45 -8.41 -13.97
CA ALA A 111 7.68 -7.18 -13.81
C ALA A 111 6.29 -7.48 -13.25
N ASP A 112 5.57 -8.45 -13.82
CA ASP A 112 4.24 -8.87 -13.38
C ASP A 112 4.24 -9.36 -11.91
N GLN A 113 5.26 -10.13 -11.52
CA GLN A 113 5.42 -10.59 -10.13
C GLN A 113 5.64 -9.42 -9.15
N LEU A 114 6.40 -8.40 -9.55
CA LEU A 114 6.62 -7.21 -8.73
C LEU A 114 5.36 -6.36 -8.62
N GLU A 115 4.60 -6.20 -9.72
CA GLU A 115 3.32 -5.50 -9.74
C GLU A 115 2.30 -6.18 -8.81
N ARG A 116 2.15 -7.51 -8.88
CA ARG A 116 1.28 -8.26 -7.96
C ARG A 116 1.68 -8.09 -6.49
N LYS A 117 2.99 -8.09 -6.19
CA LYS A 117 3.49 -7.84 -4.83
C LYS A 117 3.18 -6.41 -4.38
N PHE A 118 3.28 -5.45 -5.28
CA PHE A 118 2.95 -4.05 -5.03
C PHE A 118 1.46 -3.89 -4.70
N GLU A 119 0.57 -4.45 -5.51
CA GLU A 119 -0.89 -4.42 -5.29
C GLU A 119 -1.28 -5.10 -3.97
N LEU A 120 -0.66 -6.23 -3.65
CA LEU A 120 -0.89 -6.93 -2.38
C LEU A 120 -0.44 -6.09 -1.19
N LEU A 121 0.69 -5.41 -1.28
CA LEU A 121 1.18 -4.54 -0.19
C LEU A 121 0.32 -3.28 -0.07
N ALA A 122 -0.09 -2.69 -1.20
CA ALA A 122 -0.97 -1.52 -1.24
C ALA A 122 -2.31 -1.82 -0.58
N SER A 123 -2.95 -2.94 -0.94
CA SER A 123 -4.23 -3.35 -0.35
C SER A 123 -4.11 -3.58 1.16
N LYS A 124 -3.07 -4.29 1.62
CA LYS A 124 -2.82 -4.48 3.07
C LYS A 124 -2.62 -3.17 3.82
N LEU A 125 -1.88 -2.23 3.22
CA LEU A 125 -1.65 -0.92 3.79
C LEU A 125 -2.96 -0.12 3.89
N GLU A 126 -3.80 -0.19 2.87
CA GLU A 126 -5.12 0.44 2.88
C GLU A 126 -6.02 -0.16 3.97
N THR A 127 -6.05 -1.48 4.12
CA THR A 127 -6.77 -2.16 5.21
C THR A 127 -6.27 -1.69 6.58
N ALA A 128 -4.96 -1.60 6.79
CA ALA A 128 -4.38 -1.11 8.04
C ALA A 128 -4.77 0.34 8.34
N ARG A 129 -4.79 1.21 7.31
CA ARG A 129 -5.25 2.60 7.44
C ARG A 129 -6.73 2.69 7.81
N LYS A 130 -7.59 1.87 7.19
CA LYS A 130 -9.02 1.78 7.53
C LYS A 130 -9.22 1.30 8.96
N LEU A 131 -8.46 0.29 9.39
CA LEU A 131 -8.51 -0.23 10.75
C LEU A 131 -8.11 0.84 11.78
N LYS A 132 -7.06 1.61 11.49
CA LYS A 132 -6.63 2.74 12.33
C LYS A 132 -7.75 3.77 12.50
N GLU A 133 -8.42 4.14 11.40
CA GLU A 133 -9.51 5.11 11.47
C GLU A 133 -10.70 4.58 12.28
N GLN A 134 -11.04 3.30 12.11
CA GLN A 134 -12.09 2.66 12.91
C GLN A 134 -11.77 2.66 14.41
N PHE A 135 -10.52 2.39 14.79
CA PHE A 135 -10.08 2.47 16.19
C PHE A 135 -10.19 3.89 16.72
N ARG A 136 -9.76 4.89 15.95
CA ARG A 136 -9.85 6.30 16.33
C ARG A 136 -11.29 6.73 16.58
N LEU A 137 -12.22 6.32 15.73
CA LEU A 137 -13.66 6.60 15.90
C LEU A 137 -14.21 5.93 17.16
N ARG A 138 -13.94 4.64 17.37
CA ARG A 138 -14.36 3.92 18.57
C ARG A 138 -13.80 4.52 19.86
N ALA A 139 -12.53 4.94 19.84
CA ALA A 139 -11.90 5.59 20.99
C ALA A 139 -12.58 6.93 21.29
N ARG A 140 -12.90 7.72 20.26
CA ARG A 140 -13.64 8.97 20.42
C ARG A 140 -15.05 8.74 20.97
N ASP A 141 -15.78 7.77 20.45
CA ASP A 141 -17.13 7.44 20.92
C ASP A 141 -17.10 6.98 22.38
N ALA A 142 -16.11 6.16 22.77
CA ALA A 142 -15.92 5.74 24.15
C ALA A 142 -15.60 6.92 25.09
N MET A 143 -14.77 7.88 24.65
CA MET A 143 -14.50 9.10 25.42
C MET A 143 -15.76 9.94 25.61
N LEU A 144 -16.53 10.16 24.54
CA LEU A 144 -17.79 10.92 24.60
C LEU A 144 -18.81 10.25 25.53
N GLN A 145 -18.93 8.91 25.49
CA GLN A 145 -19.79 8.18 26.41
C GLN A 145 -19.33 8.31 27.87
N LEU A 146 -18.02 8.30 28.12
CA LEU A 146 -17.46 8.46 29.45
C LEU A 146 -17.66 9.89 29.98
N GLU A 147 -17.49 10.91 29.14
CA GLU A 147 -17.81 12.30 29.47
C GLU A 147 -19.30 12.50 29.75
N ALA A 148 -20.18 11.92 28.92
CA ALA A 148 -21.63 11.98 29.13
C ALA A 148 -22.05 11.31 30.44
N ARG A 149 -21.46 10.15 30.78
CA ARG A 149 -21.71 9.49 32.08
C ARG A 149 -21.26 10.35 33.25
N ARG A 150 -20.07 10.95 33.17
CA ARG A 150 -19.56 11.86 34.21
C ARG A 150 -20.46 13.09 34.38
N ALA A 151 -20.94 13.69 33.29
CA ALA A 151 -21.86 14.81 33.34
C ALA A 151 -23.18 14.44 34.01
N LEU A 152 -23.77 13.28 33.64
CA LEU A 152 -25.00 12.77 34.27
C LEU A 152 -24.80 12.45 35.76
N GLU A 153 -23.67 11.86 36.15
CA GLU A 153 -23.33 11.61 37.55
C GLU A 153 -23.21 12.92 38.34
N MET A 154 -22.55 13.94 37.77
CA MET A 154 -22.46 15.26 38.39
C MET A 154 -23.84 15.93 38.53
N ASP A 155 -24.67 15.91 37.49
CA ASP A 155 -26.03 16.47 37.52
C ASP A 155 -26.93 15.77 38.54
N LEU A 156 -26.83 14.45 38.68
CA LEU A 156 -27.56 13.70 39.71
C LEU A 156 -27.12 14.11 41.12
N THR A 157 -25.82 14.28 41.34
CA THR A 157 -25.30 14.71 42.66
C THR A 157 -25.65 16.16 42.99
N THR A 158 -25.63 17.08 42.01
CA THR A 158 -25.99 18.49 42.22
C THR A 158 -27.50 18.66 42.39
N SER A 159 -28.32 17.93 41.63
CA SER A 159 -29.78 17.90 41.81
C SER A 159 -30.15 17.40 43.21
N SER A 160 -29.57 16.28 43.65
CA SER A 160 -29.85 15.75 44.99
C SER A 160 -29.41 16.70 46.10
N ALA A 161 -28.30 17.42 45.92
CA ALA A 161 -27.85 18.43 46.88
C ALA A 161 -28.78 19.65 46.93
N MET A 162 -29.32 20.08 45.77
CA MET A 162 -30.28 21.18 45.70
C MET A 162 -31.61 20.82 46.36
N ASP A 163 -32.10 19.60 46.16
CA ASP A 163 -33.34 19.12 46.80
C ASP A 163 -33.22 19.14 48.34
N GLN A 164 -32.07 18.70 48.88
CA GLN A 164 -31.80 18.75 50.33
C GLN A 164 -31.73 20.20 50.88
N ILE A 165 -31.17 21.14 50.11
CA ILE A 165 -31.12 22.55 50.51
C ILE A 165 -32.53 23.15 50.50
N GLN A 166 -33.36 22.81 49.51
CA GLN A 166 -34.76 23.26 49.46
C GLN A 166 -35.56 22.71 50.63
N GLU A 167 -35.47 21.42 50.93
CA GLU A 167 -36.12 20.82 52.10
C GLU A 167 -35.65 21.47 53.41
N ALA A 168 -34.35 21.72 53.57
CA ALA A 168 -33.81 22.41 54.74
C ALA A 168 -34.32 23.86 54.86
N ALA A 169 -34.44 24.58 53.74
CA ALA A 169 -34.99 25.93 53.70
C ALA A 169 -36.47 25.94 54.08
N PHE A 170 -37.29 25.04 53.51
CA PHE A 170 -38.70 24.92 53.86
C PHE A 170 -38.91 24.56 55.34
N LEU A 171 -38.09 23.67 55.90
CA LEU A 171 -38.12 23.34 57.32
C LEU A 171 -37.70 24.51 58.22
N ALA A 172 -36.73 25.32 57.78
CA ALA A 172 -36.32 26.52 58.51
C ALA A 172 -37.40 27.60 58.49
N GLU A 173 -38.06 27.81 57.35
CA GLU A 173 -39.19 28.73 57.20
C GLU A 173 -40.39 28.28 58.04
N ALA A 174 -40.76 27.01 57.99
CA ALA A 174 -41.85 26.46 58.80
C ALA A 174 -41.59 26.60 60.32
N LYS A 175 -40.33 26.43 60.76
CA LYS A 175 -39.94 26.67 62.16
C LYS A 175 -40.02 28.16 62.52
N ALA A 176 -39.57 29.04 61.65
CA ALA A 176 -39.64 30.49 61.88
C ALA A 176 -41.09 31.00 61.92
N GLU A 177 -42.02 30.37 61.20
CA GLU A 177 -43.46 30.68 61.30
C GLU A 177 -44.08 30.17 62.60
N LEU A 178 -43.70 28.98 63.07
CA LEU A 178 -44.15 28.44 64.37
C LEU A 178 -43.65 29.27 65.57
N GLU A 179 -42.48 29.90 65.46
CA GLU A 179 -41.97 30.82 66.50
C GLU A 179 -42.63 32.21 66.48
N ARG A 180 -43.40 32.52 65.43
CA ARG A 180 -44.14 33.78 65.27
C ARG A 180 -45.61 33.70 65.71
N THR A 181 -46.12 32.51 66.02
CA THR A 181 -47.45 32.27 66.60
C THR A 181 -47.38 32.11 68.11
#